data_AF-A0AAW7Y0Q7-F1
#
_entry.id   AF-A0AAW7Y0Q7-F1
#
_cell.length_a   1.000
_cell.length_b   1.000
_cell.length_c   1.000
_cell.angle_alpha   90.00
_cell.angle_beta   90.00
_cell.angle_gamma   90.00
#
_symmetry.space_group_name_H-M   'P 1'
#
loop_
_entity.id
_entity.type
_entity.pdbx_description
1 polymer ?
#
loop_
_entity_poly.entity_id
_entity_poly.type
_entity_poly.pdbx_seq_one_letter_code
_entity_poly.pdbx_strand_id
1 'polypeptide(L)'
;MQRFTNSIRGSLKVRNWYGALMAALTLPDICGKLETPDEYSKARSIRWLKQWIEPMYTRHIGADNRKHIFLSAEDCYALRCSFLHEGVSKIEEQKARKALENFHFITPLPGMHIHCNQSGNSLQLQVDVFCNQIADAVDEWAQSVHCNDVIMDRMKGLIVIHNSSSGISF
;
A
#
# COMPACT_ATOMS: atom_id res chain seq x y z
N MET A 1 -5.10 -11.02 8.50
CA MET A 1 -4.33 -10.34 7.43
C MET A 1 -3.00 -10.98 7.06
N GLN A 2 -2.28 -11.60 8.02
CA GLN A 2 -0.93 -12.15 7.83
C GLN A 2 -0.69 -12.93 6.53
N ARG A 3 -1.66 -13.70 6.02
CA ARG A 3 -1.53 -14.39 4.72
C ARG A 3 -1.16 -13.46 3.55
N PHE A 4 -1.71 -12.25 3.52
CA PHE A 4 -1.43 -11.28 2.46
C PHE A 4 -0.09 -10.58 2.67
N THR A 5 0.20 -10.14 3.90
CA THR A 5 1.46 -9.45 4.23
C THR A 5 2.66 -10.39 4.11
N ASN A 6 2.50 -11.67 4.47
CA ASN A 6 3.49 -12.71 4.20
C ASN A 6 3.69 -12.99 2.71
N SER A 7 2.65 -12.85 1.88
CA SER A 7 2.79 -12.98 0.41
C SER A 7 3.62 -11.85 -0.18
N ILE A 8 3.43 -10.61 0.29
CA ILE A 8 4.27 -9.46 -0.07
C ILE A 8 5.72 -9.75 0.32
N ARG A 9 5.97 -10.07 1.60
CA ARG A 9 7.32 -10.33 2.11
C ARG A 9 7.98 -11.54 1.43
N GLY A 10 7.22 -12.58 1.12
CA GLY A 10 7.67 -13.74 0.35
C GLY A 10 8.10 -13.35 -1.07
N SER A 11 7.31 -12.52 -1.74
CA SER A 11 7.62 -11.99 -3.08
C SER A 11 8.90 -11.14 -3.05
N LEU A 12 9.09 -10.31 -2.03
CA LEU A 12 10.32 -9.52 -1.84
C LEU A 12 11.56 -10.42 -1.66
N LYS A 13 11.45 -11.51 -0.87
CA LYS A 13 12.56 -12.45 -0.64
C LYS A 13 13.08 -13.08 -1.95
N VAL A 14 12.17 -13.42 -2.86
CA VAL A 14 12.52 -13.98 -4.18
C VAL A 14 12.67 -12.91 -5.27
N ARG A 15 12.71 -11.61 -4.89
CA ARG A 15 12.86 -10.48 -5.80
C ARG A 15 11.77 -10.36 -6.86
N ASN A 16 10.56 -10.87 -6.58
CA ASN A 16 9.38 -10.62 -7.39
C ASN A 16 8.79 -9.24 -7.04
N TRP A 17 9.46 -8.20 -7.51
CA TRP A 17 9.14 -6.80 -7.19
C TRP A 17 7.74 -6.39 -7.64
N TYR A 18 7.35 -6.78 -8.87
CA TYR A 18 6.03 -6.48 -9.41
C TYR A 18 4.93 -7.22 -8.64
N GLY A 19 5.13 -8.49 -8.29
CA GLY A 19 4.19 -9.26 -7.47
C GLY A 19 4.01 -8.64 -6.08
N ALA A 20 5.12 -8.25 -5.45
CA ALA A 20 5.09 -7.55 -4.16
C ALA A 20 4.34 -6.21 -4.25
N LEU A 21 4.63 -5.40 -5.27
CA LEU A 21 4.02 -4.09 -5.47
C LEU A 21 2.52 -4.18 -5.79
N MET A 22 2.13 -5.13 -6.66
CA MET A 22 0.72 -5.39 -6.96
C MET A 22 -0.03 -5.77 -5.68
N ALA A 23 0.49 -6.75 -4.93
CA ALA A 23 -0.13 -7.17 -3.68
C ALA A 23 -0.23 -6.02 -2.68
N ALA A 24 0.84 -5.25 -2.48
CA ALA A 24 0.86 -4.09 -1.58
C ALA A 24 -0.22 -3.06 -1.95
N LEU A 25 -0.31 -2.65 -3.21
CA LEU A 25 -1.27 -1.63 -3.66
C LEU A 25 -2.74 -2.07 -3.56
N THR A 26 -3.03 -3.37 -3.42
CA THR A 26 -4.41 -3.85 -3.22
C THR A 26 -4.89 -3.79 -1.76
N LEU A 27 -3.98 -3.88 -0.78
CA LEU A 27 -4.36 -4.05 0.62
C LEU A 27 -5.08 -2.86 1.26
N PRO A 28 -4.78 -1.59 0.93
CA PRO A 28 -5.53 -0.47 1.47
C PRO A 28 -7.03 -0.54 1.21
N ASP A 29 -7.44 -0.97 0.01
CA ASP A 29 -8.86 -1.12 -0.34
C ASP A 29 -9.52 -2.29 0.41
N ILE A 30 -8.79 -3.40 0.56
CA ILE A 30 -9.26 -4.59 1.29
C ILE A 30 -9.48 -4.24 2.76
N CYS A 31 -8.50 -3.59 3.40
CA CYS A 31 -8.62 -3.15 4.79
C CYS A 31 -9.74 -2.12 4.96
N GLY A 32 -9.81 -1.12 4.06
CA GLY A 32 -10.88 -0.13 4.07
C GLY A 32 -12.28 -0.74 3.88
N LYS A 33 -12.43 -1.80 3.06
CA LYS A 33 -13.70 -2.52 2.88
C LYS A 33 -14.13 -3.25 4.16
N LEU A 34 -13.18 -3.79 4.92
CA LEU A 34 -13.46 -4.48 6.18
C LEU A 34 -13.96 -3.49 7.25
N GLU A 35 -13.45 -2.27 7.27
CA GLU A 35 -13.93 -1.19 8.15
C GLU A 35 -15.29 -0.65 7.70
N THR A 36 -15.40 -0.21 6.44
CA THR A 36 -16.57 0.48 5.89
C THR A 36 -16.99 -0.17 4.58
N PRO A 37 -17.78 -1.26 4.63
CA PRO A 37 -18.16 -2.01 3.45
C PRO A 37 -19.03 -1.20 2.48
N ASP A 38 -19.80 -0.24 2.99
CA ASP A 38 -20.76 0.52 2.18
C ASP A 38 -20.11 1.70 1.44
N GLU A 39 -18.87 2.05 1.78
CA GLU A 39 -18.12 3.07 1.04
C GLU A 39 -17.59 2.54 -0.29
N TYR A 40 -17.60 3.42 -1.30
CA TYR A 40 -16.94 3.17 -2.58
C TYR A 40 -15.42 2.94 -2.41
N SER A 41 -14.84 2.13 -3.30
CA SER A 41 -13.42 1.74 -3.25
C SER A 41 -12.46 2.93 -3.10
N LYS A 42 -12.71 4.01 -3.85
CA LYS A 42 -11.90 5.23 -3.76
C LYS A 42 -11.91 5.84 -2.34
N ALA A 43 -13.10 6.01 -1.76
CA ALA A 43 -13.25 6.67 -0.47
C ALA A 43 -12.55 5.88 0.65
N ARG A 44 -12.84 4.58 0.76
CA ARG A 44 -12.27 3.73 1.80
C ARG A 44 -10.76 3.52 1.64
N SER A 45 -10.26 3.41 0.40
CA SER A 45 -8.81 3.28 0.14
C SER A 45 -8.07 4.55 0.57
N ILE A 46 -8.56 5.73 0.17
CA ILE A 46 -7.94 7.01 0.54
C ILE A 46 -8.00 7.21 2.05
N ARG A 47 -9.12 6.89 2.71
CA ARG A 47 -9.22 6.98 4.17
C ARG A 47 -8.16 6.11 4.84
N TRP A 48 -8.05 4.85 4.44
CA TRP A 48 -7.09 3.93 5.03
C TRP A 48 -5.64 4.40 4.78
N LEU A 49 -5.31 4.79 3.54
CA LEU A 49 -3.98 5.32 3.20
C LEU A 49 -3.64 6.58 4.00
N LYS A 50 -4.61 7.48 4.20
CA LYS A 50 -4.43 8.72 4.95
C LYS A 50 -4.11 8.47 6.42
N GLN A 51 -4.71 7.44 7.00
CA GLN A 51 -4.47 7.07 8.39
C GLN A 51 -3.16 6.31 8.57
N TRP A 52 -2.87 5.35 7.69
CA TRP A 52 -1.83 4.35 7.93
C TRP A 52 -0.54 4.58 7.13
N ILE A 53 -0.58 5.32 6.02
CA ILE A 53 0.58 5.48 5.11
C ILE A 53 1.06 6.93 5.02
N GLU A 54 0.16 7.88 4.76
CA GLU A 54 0.50 9.31 4.59
C GLU A 54 1.38 9.89 5.72
N PRO A 55 1.20 9.53 7.01
CA PRO A 55 2.07 10.01 8.08
C PRO A 55 3.56 9.66 7.88
N MET A 56 3.88 8.49 7.31
CA MET A 56 5.27 8.07 7.06
C MET A 56 5.95 8.92 5.97
N TYR A 57 5.14 9.53 5.11
CA TYR A 57 5.54 10.34 3.97
C TYR A 57 5.35 11.84 4.22
N THR A 58 5.07 12.22 5.46
CA THR A 58 4.88 13.61 5.87
C THR A 58 6.03 14.05 6.76
N ARG A 59 6.73 15.12 6.39
CA ARG A 59 7.83 15.67 7.17
C ARG A 59 7.76 17.19 7.20
N HIS A 60 8.39 17.80 8.19
CA HIS A 60 8.64 19.23 8.14
C HIS A 60 10.03 19.47 7.54
N ILE A 61 10.12 20.30 6.51
CA ILE A 61 11.35 20.52 5.73
C ILE A 61 11.64 22.02 5.58
N GLY A 62 12.90 22.35 5.30
CA GLY A 62 13.35 23.72 5.11
C GLY A 62 13.56 24.49 6.41
N ALA A 63 14.12 25.70 6.29
CA ALA A 63 14.45 26.55 7.44
C ALA A 63 13.21 27.04 8.20
N ASP A 64 12.06 27.09 7.53
CA ASP A 64 10.77 27.50 8.10
C ASP A 64 9.91 26.33 8.56
N ASN A 65 10.47 25.11 8.60
CA ASN A 65 9.82 23.92 9.13
C ASN A 65 8.43 23.68 8.52
N ARG A 66 8.28 23.88 7.20
CA ARG A 66 7.00 23.70 6.52
C ARG A 66 6.64 22.23 6.42
N LYS A 67 5.38 21.89 6.76
CA LYS A 67 4.81 20.56 6.53
C LYS A 67 4.80 20.28 5.02
N HIS A 68 5.47 19.20 4.64
CA HIS A 68 5.55 18.69 3.29
C HIS A 68 5.09 17.23 3.26
N ILE A 69 4.24 16.91 2.29
CA ILE A 69 3.69 15.56 2.09
C ILE A 69 4.28 15.04 0.78
N PHE A 70 5.23 14.12 0.89
CA PHE A 70 5.90 13.53 -0.27
C PHE A 70 4.96 12.60 -1.04
N LEU A 71 4.11 11.85 -0.33
CA LEU A 71 3.12 10.95 -0.88
C LEU A 71 1.81 11.11 -0.13
N SER A 72 0.82 11.74 -0.78
CA SER A 72 -0.53 11.85 -0.23
C SER A 72 -1.31 10.55 -0.42
N ALA A 73 -2.34 10.34 0.40
CA ALA A 73 -3.25 9.22 0.24
C ALA A 73 -3.91 9.18 -1.15
N GLU A 74 -4.24 10.34 -1.69
CA GLU A 74 -4.82 10.49 -3.02
C GLU A 74 -3.84 10.16 -4.15
N ASP A 75 -2.57 10.58 -4.05
CA ASP A 75 -1.54 10.21 -5.03
C ASP A 75 -1.21 8.71 -4.97
N CYS A 76 -1.19 8.11 -3.77
CA CYS A 76 -0.99 6.67 -3.61
C CYS A 76 -2.19 5.86 -4.16
N TYR A 77 -3.41 6.36 -4.02
CA TYR A 77 -4.58 5.78 -4.66
C TYR A 77 -4.52 5.91 -6.19
N ALA A 78 -4.07 7.05 -6.71
CA ALA A 78 -3.87 7.25 -8.14
C ALA A 78 -2.83 6.27 -8.71
N LEU A 79 -1.72 6.04 -8.00
CA LEU A 79 -0.72 5.02 -8.35
C LEU A 79 -1.33 3.62 -8.41
N ARG A 80 -2.17 3.23 -7.45
CA ARG A 80 -2.88 1.95 -7.50
C ARG A 80 -3.70 1.82 -8.79
N CYS A 81 -4.46 2.85 -9.14
CA CYS A 81 -5.28 2.86 -10.35
C CYS A 81 -4.44 2.73 -11.61
N SER A 82 -3.41 3.55 -11.78
CA SER A 82 -2.55 3.52 -12.98
C SER A 82 -1.81 2.18 -13.09
N PHE A 83 -1.27 1.67 -11.98
CA PHE A 83 -0.48 0.45 -12.03
C PHE A 83 -1.34 -0.81 -12.22
N LEU A 84 -2.47 -0.94 -11.50
CA LEU A 84 -3.28 -2.15 -11.57
C LEU A 84 -4.21 -2.22 -12.79
N HIS A 85 -4.61 -1.09 -13.38
CA HIS A 85 -5.52 -1.09 -14.53
C HIS A 85 -4.80 -0.81 -15.85
N GLU A 86 -3.72 -0.04 -15.83
CA GLU A 86 -3.02 0.39 -17.06
C GLU A 86 -1.57 -0.14 -17.11
N GLY A 87 -1.02 -0.66 -16.01
CA GLY A 87 0.37 -1.12 -15.94
C GLY A 87 1.40 0.01 -15.99
N VAL A 88 0.97 1.27 -15.81
CA VAL A 88 1.84 2.46 -15.93
C VAL A 88 2.09 3.12 -14.58
N SER A 89 3.25 3.77 -14.45
CA SER A 89 3.63 4.56 -13.26
C SER A 89 3.37 6.05 -13.39
N LYS A 90 2.90 6.49 -14.57
CA LYS A 90 2.42 7.85 -14.80
C LYS A 90 1.00 7.98 -14.27
N ILE A 91 0.72 9.04 -13.52
CA ILE A 91 -0.60 9.27 -12.93
C ILE A 91 -1.23 10.58 -13.39
N GLU A 92 -0.63 11.29 -14.35
CA GLU A 92 -1.07 12.59 -14.87
C GLU A 92 -2.57 12.64 -15.27
N GLU A 93 -3.09 11.54 -15.80
CA GLU A 93 -4.47 11.41 -16.28
C GLU A 93 -5.45 10.98 -15.16
N GLN A 94 -4.94 10.58 -14.00
CA GLN A 94 -5.77 10.08 -12.90
C GLN A 94 -6.42 11.24 -12.15
N LYS A 95 -7.74 11.35 -12.25
CA LYS A 95 -8.57 12.39 -11.59
C LYS A 95 -8.42 12.46 -10.06
N ALA A 96 -7.82 11.43 -9.44
CA ALA A 96 -7.61 11.39 -8.00
C ALA A 96 -6.32 12.08 -7.55
N ARG A 97 -5.33 12.31 -8.42
CA ARG A 97 -4.03 12.86 -8.01
C ARG A 97 -4.14 14.25 -7.38
N LYS A 98 -3.19 14.59 -6.53
CA LYS A 98 -3.05 15.92 -5.93
C LYS A 98 -1.84 16.66 -6.47
N ALA A 99 -0.65 16.09 -6.30
CA ALA A 99 0.60 16.81 -6.54
C ALA A 99 1.59 16.03 -7.42
N LEU A 100 1.55 14.69 -7.38
CA LEU A 100 2.49 13.87 -8.14
C LEU A 100 1.96 13.57 -9.54
N GLU A 101 2.88 13.48 -10.48
CA GLU A 101 2.64 13.14 -11.88
C GLU A 101 3.25 11.79 -12.24
N ASN A 102 4.40 11.46 -11.63
CA ASN A 102 5.17 10.27 -11.97
C ASN A 102 5.78 9.59 -10.75
N PHE A 103 5.79 8.26 -10.77
CA PHE A 103 6.49 7.42 -9.79
C PHE A 103 7.66 6.68 -10.43
N HIS A 104 8.79 6.67 -9.72
CA HIS A 104 9.97 5.89 -10.08
C HIS A 104 10.29 4.87 -8.98
N PHE A 105 9.92 3.61 -9.23
CA PHE A 105 10.34 2.53 -8.36
C PHE A 105 11.73 2.03 -8.74
N ILE A 106 12.58 1.85 -7.73
CA ILE A 106 13.90 1.23 -7.89
C ILE A 106 14.00 -0.02 -7.02
N THR A 107 14.84 -0.96 -7.42
CA THR A 107 15.18 -2.13 -6.63
C THR A 107 16.19 -1.77 -5.52
N PRO A 108 16.23 -2.52 -4.42
CA PRO A 108 17.25 -2.31 -3.39
C PRO A 108 18.65 -2.63 -3.91
N LEU A 109 19.64 -1.84 -3.46
CA LEU A 109 21.05 -2.11 -3.63
C LEU A 109 21.66 -2.48 -2.27
N PRO A 110 22.56 -3.46 -2.16
CA PRO A 110 23.15 -3.86 -0.89
C PRO A 110 23.76 -2.67 -0.13
N GLY A 111 23.33 -2.48 1.12
CA GLY A 111 23.82 -1.40 1.98
C GLY A 111 23.30 0.01 1.63
N MET A 112 22.39 0.15 0.65
CA MET A 112 21.86 1.45 0.25
C MET A 112 20.36 1.57 0.53
N HIS A 113 19.98 2.66 1.20
CA HIS A 113 18.59 3.03 1.43
C HIS A 113 18.27 4.31 0.64
N ILE A 114 17.74 4.14 -0.57
CA ILE A 114 17.42 5.24 -1.50
C ILE A 114 15.90 5.27 -1.68
N HIS A 115 15.21 6.00 -0.80
CA HIS A 115 13.76 5.97 -0.71
C HIS A 115 13.20 7.37 -0.37
N CYS A 116 12.06 7.72 -0.97
CA CYS A 116 11.34 8.96 -0.73
C CYS A 116 12.15 10.20 -1.16
N ASN A 117 12.67 10.17 -2.39
CA ASN A 117 13.34 11.31 -3.01
C ASN A 117 12.40 11.97 -4.02
N GLN A 118 12.17 13.27 -3.88
CA GLN A 118 11.28 14.02 -4.75
C GLN A 118 12.05 15.02 -5.61
N SER A 119 11.75 15.05 -6.90
CA SER A 119 12.24 16.04 -7.85
C SER A 119 11.08 16.55 -8.68
N GLY A 120 10.70 17.82 -8.49
CA GLY A 120 9.46 18.37 -9.04
C GLY A 120 8.24 17.54 -8.62
N ASN A 121 7.43 17.13 -9.61
CA ASN A 121 6.23 16.32 -9.41
C ASN A 121 6.50 14.80 -9.51
N SER A 122 7.77 14.38 -9.47
CA SER A 122 8.17 12.97 -9.51
C SER A 122 8.66 12.49 -8.15
N LEU A 123 8.19 11.32 -7.73
CA LEU A 123 8.62 10.67 -6.49
C LEU A 123 9.32 9.35 -6.78
N GLN A 124 10.55 9.22 -6.28
CA GLN A 124 11.30 7.97 -6.30
C GLN A 124 11.10 7.19 -4.98
N LEU A 125 10.78 5.91 -5.10
CA LEU A 125 10.60 4.97 -3.98
C LEU A 125 11.41 3.69 -4.20
N GLN A 126 12.06 3.19 -3.15
CA GLN A 126 12.60 1.83 -3.15
C GLN A 126 11.44 0.84 -3.00
N VAL A 127 11.33 -0.13 -3.90
CA VAL A 127 10.14 -1.00 -4.01
C VAL A 127 9.94 -1.88 -2.78
N ASP A 128 11.01 -2.42 -2.22
CA ASP A 128 10.98 -3.26 -1.03
C ASP A 128 10.63 -2.46 0.23
N VAL A 129 11.18 -1.25 0.38
CA VAL A 129 10.82 -0.35 1.48
C VAL A 129 9.34 0.02 1.43
N PHE A 130 8.84 0.45 0.26
CA PHE A 130 7.43 0.78 0.08
C PHE A 130 6.52 -0.42 0.38
N CYS A 131 6.84 -1.60 -0.16
CA CYS A 131 6.05 -2.80 0.05
C CYS A 131 6.06 -3.26 1.52
N ASN A 132 7.21 -3.16 2.21
CA ASN A 132 7.29 -3.48 3.64
C ASN A 132 6.50 -2.49 4.48
N GLN A 133 6.58 -1.18 4.21
CA GLN A 133 5.77 -0.18 4.93
C GLN A 133 4.27 -0.44 4.81
N ILE A 134 3.80 -0.83 3.62
CA ILE A 134 2.39 -1.23 3.43
C ILE A 134 2.09 -2.50 4.23
N ALA A 135 2.95 -3.52 4.19
CA ALA A 135 2.74 -4.76 4.93
C ALA A 135 2.73 -4.54 6.45
N ASP A 136 3.65 -3.73 6.97
CA ASP A 136 3.76 -3.37 8.38
C ASP A 136 2.53 -2.58 8.82
N ALA A 137 2.10 -1.58 8.04
CA ALA A 137 0.88 -0.83 8.30
C ALA A 137 -0.38 -1.70 8.32
N VAL A 138 -0.46 -2.73 7.47
CA VAL A 138 -1.57 -3.69 7.47
C VAL A 138 -1.53 -4.61 8.70
N ASP A 139 -0.35 -5.01 9.14
CA ASP A 139 -0.19 -5.82 10.35
C ASP A 139 -0.54 -5.00 11.60
N GLU A 140 -0.09 -3.74 11.69
CA GLU A 140 -0.46 -2.80 12.74
C GLU A 140 -1.97 -2.51 12.73
N TRP A 141 -2.55 -2.29 11.56
CA TRP A 141 -3.99 -2.14 11.40
C TRP A 141 -4.74 -3.36 11.93
N ALA A 142 -4.34 -4.56 11.52
CA ALA A 142 -4.97 -5.80 11.96
C ALA A 142 -4.88 -5.99 13.48
N GLN A 143 -3.76 -5.58 14.09
CA GLN A 143 -3.61 -5.54 15.55
C GLN A 143 -4.57 -4.51 16.16
N SER A 144 -4.71 -3.31 15.58
CA SER A 144 -5.56 -2.25 16.15
C SER A 144 -7.05 -2.62 16.19
N VAL A 145 -7.50 -3.48 15.27
CA VAL A 145 -8.91 -3.91 15.16
C VAL A 145 -9.18 -5.28 15.77
N HIS A 146 -8.22 -5.91 16.47
CA HIS A 146 -8.34 -7.29 16.97
C HIS A 146 -9.52 -7.51 17.93
N CYS A 147 -9.93 -6.49 18.67
CA CYS A 147 -11.10 -6.53 19.57
C CYS A 147 -12.41 -6.07 18.89
N ASN A 148 -12.40 -5.77 17.59
CA ASN A 148 -13.61 -5.36 16.86
C ASN A 148 -14.26 -6.59 16.21
N ASP A 149 -15.22 -7.20 16.90
CA ASP A 149 -15.88 -8.43 16.45
C ASP A 149 -16.50 -8.31 15.05
N VAL A 150 -17.05 -7.15 14.69
CA VAL A 150 -17.65 -6.92 13.36
C VAL A 150 -16.60 -6.99 12.25
N ILE A 151 -15.44 -6.35 12.45
CA ILE A 151 -14.34 -6.40 11.48
C ILE A 151 -13.73 -7.81 11.46
N MET A 152 -13.55 -8.44 12.62
CA MET A 152 -12.98 -9.78 12.72
C MET A 152 -13.87 -10.82 12.04
N ASP A 153 -15.18 -10.70 12.14
CA ASP A 153 -16.11 -11.59 11.45
C ASP A 153 -16.05 -11.42 9.93
N ARG A 154 -16.04 -10.17 9.42
CA ARG A 154 -15.81 -9.89 8.00
C ARG A 154 -14.47 -10.43 7.50
N MET A 155 -13.43 -10.40 8.34
CA MET A 155 -12.09 -10.90 8.00
C MET A 155 -12.08 -12.42 7.76
N LYS A 156 -13.00 -13.19 8.38
CA LYS A 156 -13.17 -14.63 8.12
C LYS A 156 -13.63 -14.91 6.70
N GLY A 157 -14.40 -14.01 6.08
CA GLY A 157 -14.89 -14.12 4.72
C GLY A 157 -13.84 -13.84 3.62
N LEU A 158 -12.64 -13.40 4.00
CA LEU A 158 -11.55 -13.20 3.03
C LEU A 158 -11.04 -14.54 2.48
N ILE A 159 -10.65 -14.54 1.21
CA ILE A 159 -10.14 -15.73 0.51
C ILE A 159 -9.03 -16.44 1.27
N VAL A 160 -9.09 -17.78 1.24
CA VAL A 160 -8.09 -18.69 1.80
C VAL A 160 -7.63 -19.63 0.70
N ILE A 161 -6.32 -19.71 0.49
CA ILE A 161 -5.71 -20.72 -0.37
C ILE A 161 -5.40 -21.92 0.54
N HIS A 162 -6.06 -23.05 0.29
CA HIS A 162 -5.88 -24.27 1.07
C HIS A 162 -4.72 -25.10 0.54
N ASN A 163 -3.94 -25.68 1.44
CA ASN A 163 -2.93 -26.67 1.06
C ASN A 163 -3.60 -28.01 0.77
N SER A 164 -3.42 -28.53 -0.43
CA SER A 164 -3.99 -29.80 -0.89
C SER A 164 -3.22 -31.04 -0.44
N SER A 165 -2.06 -30.87 0.21
CA SER A 165 -1.16 -31.99 0.59
C SER A 165 -1.79 -32.99 1.55
N SER A 166 -2.83 -32.60 2.29
CA SER A 166 -3.57 -33.44 3.24
C SER A 166 -5.00 -33.78 2.77
N GLY A 167 -5.30 -33.58 1.48
CA GLY A 167 -6.65 -33.66 0.94
C GLY A 167 -7.44 -32.37 1.14
N ILE A 168 -8.44 -32.14 0.28
CA ILE A 168 -9.34 -30.98 0.34
C ILE A 168 -10.76 -31.49 0.61
N SER A 169 -11.44 -30.96 1.62
CA SER A 169 -12.88 -31.12 1.83
C SER A 169 -13.53 -29.74 1.83
N PHE A 170 -14.60 -29.58 1.04
CA PHE A 170 -15.39 -28.34 0.95
C PHE A 170 -16.65 -28.45 1.80
#